data_AF-A0A2P4XXK1-F1
#
_entry.id   AF-A0A2P4XXK1-F1
#
_cell.length_a   1.000
_cell.length_b   1.000
_cell.length_c   1.000
_cell.angle_alpha   90.00
_cell.angle_beta   90.00
_cell.angle_gamma   90.00
#
_symmetry.space_group_name_H-M   'P 1'
#
loop_
_entity.id
_entity.type
_entity.pdbx_description
1 polymer ?
#
loop_
_entity_poly.entity_id
_entity_poly.type
_entity_poly.pdbx_seq_one_letter_code
_entity_poly.pdbx_strand_id
1 'polypeptide(L)'
;MMRKVAQRVVARVASNRAFTARTKSTFAVVDDREAFNPFEIQPGCLQPGLPATEFQERRTKLFATMPDNSALITNAAEVKYMTHDIPWEFHQNSNFMYLTGLEEPDAHAVLVKSQGKCSFILFVRPRDPHSEQWDGARIGLDGAKERYLADDAFQLTNLSQGMHKLLSGVDKVFVLKPDGGRYSPSFVDATKDFHSKFFAGDFLVEQLRAVKSKNELNRMRFAADIGAQGFIDMMKNTRPGMSELALGSTFEGSIKKNGALWNAFPNVVGSGANAAVIHYLAKRDLLRENELVLVDSGCEVAGGYASDITRTWPV
;
A
#
# COMPACT_ATOMS: atom_id res chain seq x y z
N MET A 1 -33.91 -64.30 -43.22
CA MET A 1 -33.64 -65.33 -42.19
C MET A 1 -32.22 -65.11 -41.66
N MET A 2 -32.07 -64.81 -40.37
CA MET A 2 -30.83 -64.82 -39.53
C MET A 2 -29.62 -63.95 -39.97
N ARG A 3 -29.29 -62.83 -39.29
CA ARG A 3 -28.57 -62.61 -37.99
C ARG A 3 -27.04 -62.38 -38.16
N LYS A 4 -26.61 -61.12 -37.85
CA LYS A 4 -25.35 -60.60 -37.24
C LYS A 4 -24.00 -61.05 -37.88
N VAL A 5 -22.99 -60.19 -38.07
CA VAL A 5 -22.13 -59.55 -37.05
C VAL A 5 -21.39 -58.34 -37.65
N ALA A 6 -21.10 -57.38 -36.77
CA ALA A 6 -20.44 -56.10 -36.97
C ALA A 6 -19.02 -56.14 -37.57
N GLN A 7 -18.65 -55.08 -38.30
CA GLN A 7 -17.49 -54.23 -37.96
C GLN A 7 -17.59 -52.87 -38.68
N ARG A 8 -17.36 -51.81 -37.91
CA ARG A 8 -17.47 -50.39 -38.26
C ARG A 8 -16.19 -49.91 -38.95
N VAL A 9 -16.32 -49.14 -40.03
CA VAL A 9 -15.33 -48.14 -40.45
C VAL A 9 -16.09 -46.82 -40.60
N VAL A 10 -15.89 -45.91 -39.65
CA VAL A 10 -16.35 -44.52 -39.73
C VAL A 10 -15.14 -43.70 -40.15
N ALA A 11 -15.18 -43.16 -41.37
CA ALA A 11 -14.30 -42.09 -41.77
C ALA A 11 -14.74 -40.81 -41.05
N ARG A 12 -13.85 -40.21 -40.27
CA ARG A 12 -14.05 -38.85 -39.75
C ARG A 12 -12.79 -38.03 -40.00
N VAL A 13 -13.05 -36.90 -40.63
CA VAL A 13 -12.14 -35.87 -41.11
C VAL A 13 -11.22 -35.38 -40.00
N ALA A 14 -9.97 -35.14 -40.39
CA ALA A 14 -8.89 -34.64 -39.56
C ALA A 14 -9.21 -33.28 -38.93
N SER A 15 -8.86 -33.13 -37.66
CA SER A 15 -8.39 -31.85 -37.13
C SER A 15 -7.26 -32.12 -36.14
N ASN A 16 -6.04 -31.81 -36.57
CA ASN A 16 -4.90 -31.64 -35.69
C ASN A 16 -5.25 -30.60 -34.61
N ARG A 17 -5.30 -30.98 -33.34
CA ARG A 17 -4.95 -30.07 -32.26
C ARG A 17 -4.12 -30.80 -31.22
N ALA A 18 -2.93 -30.25 -31.06
CA ALA A 18 -1.83 -30.69 -30.23
C ALA A 18 -2.16 -30.59 -28.74
N PHE A 19 -1.38 -31.33 -27.97
CA PHE A 19 -1.10 -31.08 -26.55
C PHE A 19 -0.91 -29.59 -26.28
N THR A 20 -1.74 -29.02 -25.40
CA THR A 20 -1.35 -27.87 -24.56
C THR A 20 -2.01 -27.98 -23.19
N ALA A 21 -1.43 -28.77 -22.31
CA ALA A 21 -1.43 -28.43 -20.89
C ALA A 21 -0.26 -27.45 -20.68
N ARG A 22 -0.53 -26.15 -20.84
CA ARG A 22 0.37 -25.06 -20.46
C ARG A 22 -0.42 -23.97 -19.74
N THR A 23 -0.21 -23.99 -18.43
CA THR A 23 -0.26 -22.93 -17.43
C THR A 23 -0.17 -21.48 -17.93
N LYS A 24 -1.08 -20.63 -17.43
CA LYS A 24 -0.82 -19.20 -17.17
C LYS A 24 -1.53 -18.84 -15.86
N SER A 25 -0.82 -18.95 -14.73
CA SER A 25 -1.34 -18.48 -13.44
C SER A 25 -1.51 -16.96 -13.51
N THR A 26 -2.71 -16.52 -13.17
CA THR A 26 -3.17 -15.13 -13.15
C THR A 26 -2.35 -14.24 -12.22
N PHE A 27 -1.77 -13.18 -12.80
CA PHE A 27 -1.56 -11.87 -12.19
C PHE A 27 -1.80 -10.86 -13.33
N ALA A 28 -3.00 -10.25 -13.37
CA ALA A 28 -3.46 -9.24 -14.32
C ALA A 28 -3.31 -9.53 -15.84
N VAL A 29 -4.40 -9.93 -16.50
CA VAL A 29 -4.51 -9.91 -17.98
C VAL A 29 -5.09 -8.54 -18.36
N VAL A 30 -4.25 -7.62 -18.87
CA VAL A 30 -4.71 -6.37 -19.49
C VAL A 30 -5.14 -6.61 -20.94
N ASP A 31 -4.52 -7.61 -21.58
CA ASP A 31 -4.83 -8.20 -22.88
C ASP A 31 -4.05 -9.54 -22.93
N ASP A 32 -4.51 -10.55 -23.69
CA ASP A 32 -4.11 -11.97 -23.59
C ASP A 32 -2.61 -12.31 -23.90
N ARG A 33 -1.71 -11.32 -23.93
CA ARG A 33 -0.39 -11.45 -24.58
C ARG A 33 0.86 -11.29 -23.72
N GLU A 34 0.84 -10.59 -22.59
CA GLU A 34 2.04 -10.48 -21.73
C GLU A 34 1.71 -10.55 -20.24
N ALA A 35 2.58 -11.23 -19.49
CA ALA A 35 2.46 -11.31 -18.03
C ALA A 35 2.85 -9.96 -17.42
N PHE A 36 2.00 -9.39 -16.56
CA PHE A 36 2.25 -8.13 -15.87
C PHE A 36 2.33 -8.38 -14.36
N ASN A 37 3.46 -8.03 -13.75
CA ASN A 37 3.58 -8.03 -12.30
C ASN A 37 3.32 -6.60 -11.76
N PRO A 38 2.16 -6.33 -11.13
CA PRO A 38 1.82 -5.00 -10.62
C PRO A 38 2.72 -4.52 -9.47
N PHE A 39 3.51 -5.43 -8.89
CA PHE A 39 4.46 -5.17 -7.81
C PHE A 39 5.90 -5.03 -8.31
N GLU A 40 6.13 -5.18 -9.62
CA GLU A 40 7.46 -4.98 -10.18
C GLU A 40 7.87 -3.51 -10.09
N ILE A 41 9.02 -3.30 -9.46
CA ILE A 41 9.64 -1.98 -9.30
C ILE A 41 10.58 -1.77 -10.48
N GLN A 42 10.28 -0.78 -11.31
CA GLN A 42 11.09 -0.45 -12.49
C GLN A 42 12.48 0.07 -12.04
N PRO A 43 13.54 -0.10 -12.86
CA PRO A 43 14.86 0.44 -12.55
C PRO A 43 14.81 1.93 -12.17
N GLY A 44 15.45 2.29 -11.05
CA GLY A 44 15.46 3.66 -10.52
C GLY A 44 14.18 4.07 -9.77
N CYS A 45 13.17 3.20 -9.66
CA CYS A 45 11.99 3.43 -8.83
C CYS A 45 12.16 2.86 -7.42
N LEU A 46 11.49 3.49 -6.45
CA LEU A 46 11.36 2.93 -5.09
C LEU A 46 10.08 2.13 -4.93
N GLN A 47 9.04 2.54 -5.67
CA GLN A 47 7.71 1.94 -5.69
C GLN A 47 7.25 1.82 -7.15
N PRO A 48 6.36 0.87 -7.50
CA PRO A 48 5.87 0.72 -8.88
C PRO A 48 5.37 2.05 -9.47
N GLY A 49 6.02 2.53 -10.53
CA GLY A 49 5.70 3.80 -11.19
C GLY A 49 6.09 5.07 -10.43
N LEU A 50 6.89 4.98 -9.36
CA LEU A 50 7.35 6.12 -8.55
C LEU A 50 8.90 6.14 -8.45
N PRO A 51 9.56 7.01 -9.22
CA PRO A 51 11.03 7.16 -9.24
C PRO A 51 11.62 7.57 -7.90
N ALA A 52 12.82 7.10 -7.55
CA ALA A 52 13.55 7.53 -6.35
C ALA A 52 13.79 9.06 -6.33
N THR A 53 14.03 9.65 -7.50
CA THR A 53 14.20 11.10 -7.67
C THR A 53 12.95 11.89 -7.28
N GLU A 54 11.75 11.34 -7.47
CA GLU A 54 10.51 12.01 -7.06
C GLU A 54 10.41 12.11 -5.54
N PHE A 55 10.85 11.10 -4.79
CA PHE A 55 10.92 11.18 -3.33
C PHE A 55 11.94 12.25 -2.88
N GLN A 56 13.08 12.37 -3.57
CA GLN A 56 14.04 13.44 -3.32
C GLN A 56 13.44 14.84 -3.61
N GLU A 57 12.65 14.98 -4.68
CA GLU A 57 11.93 16.22 -5.00
C GLU A 57 10.90 16.58 -3.92
N ARG A 58 10.16 15.59 -3.39
CA ARG A 58 9.23 15.80 -2.27
C ARG A 58 9.96 16.34 -1.04
N ARG A 59 11.10 15.74 -0.68
CA ARG A 59 11.96 16.22 0.42
C ARG A 59 12.51 17.62 0.14
N THR A 60 12.89 17.92 -1.09
CA THR A 60 13.36 19.27 -1.50
C THR A 60 12.27 20.32 -1.31
N LYS A 61 11.03 20.02 -1.73
CA LYS A 61 9.87 20.92 -1.50
C LYS A 61 9.60 21.11 -0.01
N LEU A 62 9.72 20.06 0.79
CA LEU A 62 9.60 20.15 2.25
C LEU A 62 10.69 21.03 2.87
N PHE A 63 11.95 20.87 2.46
CA PHE A 63 13.03 21.74 2.95
C PHE A 63 12.82 23.22 2.60
N ALA A 64 12.16 23.52 1.48
CA ALA A 64 11.82 24.90 1.11
C ALA A 64 10.79 25.54 2.07
N THR A 65 9.90 24.74 2.67
CA THR A 65 8.90 25.22 3.64
C THR A 65 9.42 25.24 5.08
N MET A 66 10.48 24.49 5.38
CA MET A 66 11.08 24.43 6.72
C MET A 66 11.91 25.70 7.05
N PRO A 67 11.79 26.25 8.27
CA PRO A 67 12.74 27.24 8.78
C PRO A 67 14.18 26.73 8.78
N ASP A 68 15.16 27.63 8.68
CA ASP A 68 16.55 27.24 8.91
C ASP A 68 16.77 26.85 10.39
N ASN A 69 17.80 26.05 10.67
CA ASN A 69 18.09 25.44 11.96
C ASN A 69 16.89 24.68 12.56
N SER A 70 16.21 23.89 11.73
CA SER A 70 15.11 23.03 12.14
C SER A 70 15.29 21.59 11.66
N ALA A 71 14.61 20.67 12.31
CA ALA A 71 14.51 19.28 11.89
C ALA A 71 13.04 18.87 11.74
N LEU A 72 12.76 17.89 10.89
CA LEU A 72 11.50 17.17 10.83
C LEU A 72 11.75 15.68 11.03
N ILE A 73 10.96 15.05 11.89
CA ILE A 73 11.03 13.62 12.18
C ILE A 73 9.72 12.96 11.79
N THR A 74 9.82 11.90 11.00
CA THR A 74 8.70 11.01 10.67
C THR A 74 9.08 9.57 10.98
N ASN A 75 8.13 8.82 11.52
CA ASN A 75 8.33 7.45 11.99
C ASN A 75 7.62 6.48 11.05
N ALA A 76 8.24 5.33 10.77
CA ALA A 76 7.55 4.23 10.12
C ALA A 76 6.42 3.71 11.01
N ALA A 77 5.44 3.07 10.40
CA ALA A 77 4.43 2.31 11.09
C ALA A 77 5.07 1.11 11.82
N GLU A 78 4.42 0.69 12.89
CA GLU A 78 4.77 -0.49 13.65
C GLU A 78 3.98 -1.70 13.12
N VAL A 79 4.57 -2.90 13.25
CA VAL A 79 3.84 -4.14 12.99
C VAL A 79 2.72 -4.29 14.02
N LYS A 80 1.50 -4.50 13.54
CA LYS A 80 0.33 -4.76 14.38
C LYS A 80 0.07 -6.25 14.44
N TYR A 81 -0.38 -6.73 15.59
CA TYR A 81 -0.65 -8.15 15.82
C TYR A 81 -2.15 -8.42 15.95
N MET A 82 -2.64 -9.44 15.25
CA MET A 82 -4.02 -9.93 15.36
C MET A 82 -4.21 -10.70 16.66
N THR A 83 -3.27 -11.59 16.96
CA THR A 83 -3.11 -12.32 18.22
C THR A 83 -1.62 -12.41 18.53
N HIS A 84 -1.23 -12.94 19.70
CA HIS A 84 0.14 -12.85 20.27
C HIS A 84 1.28 -12.85 19.24
N ASP A 85 1.35 -13.86 18.36
CA ASP A 85 2.42 -14.03 17.38
C ASP A 85 1.95 -14.01 15.92
N ILE A 86 0.68 -13.61 15.67
CA ILE A 86 0.12 -13.56 14.32
C ILE A 86 0.01 -12.10 13.89
N PRO A 87 0.90 -11.61 13.01
CA PRO A 87 0.86 -10.22 12.56
C PRO A 87 -0.32 -9.99 11.60
N TRP A 88 -0.85 -8.78 11.62
CA TRP A 88 -1.56 -8.25 10.46
C TRP A 88 -0.57 -8.03 9.33
N GLU A 89 -1.06 -8.06 8.09
CA GLU A 89 -0.27 -7.63 6.95
C GLU A 89 0.19 -6.17 7.19
N PHE A 90 1.46 -5.86 6.90
CA PHE A 90 2.06 -4.56 7.23
C PHE A 90 1.57 -3.46 6.30
N HIS A 91 1.17 -2.32 6.88
CA HIS A 91 0.78 -1.11 6.14
C HIS A 91 1.52 0.10 6.72
N GLN A 92 2.14 0.89 5.84
CA GLN A 92 3.07 1.95 6.21
C GLN A 92 2.37 3.27 6.53
N ASN A 93 2.95 4.07 7.43
CA ASN A 93 2.50 5.43 7.68
C ASN A 93 2.57 6.27 6.40
N SER A 94 1.47 6.92 6.01
CA SER A 94 1.39 7.58 4.71
C SER A 94 2.36 8.76 4.56
N ASN A 95 2.65 9.51 5.63
CA ASN A 95 3.61 10.62 5.55
C ASN A 95 5.05 10.10 5.46
N PHE A 96 5.38 9.04 6.20
CA PHE A 96 6.65 8.34 6.08
C PHE A 96 6.84 7.80 4.67
N MET A 97 5.87 7.02 4.17
CA MET A 97 5.88 6.49 2.81
C MET A 97 6.05 7.60 1.77
N TYR A 98 5.31 8.71 1.91
CA TYR A 98 5.38 9.82 0.97
C TYR A 98 6.78 10.44 0.85
N LEU A 99 7.50 10.59 1.97
CA LEU A 99 8.83 11.21 2.01
C LEU A 99 9.98 10.24 1.72
N THR A 100 9.82 8.96 2.05
CA THR A 100 10.92 7.97 2.01
C THR A 100 10.74 6.93 0.92
N GLY A 101 9.51 6.48 0.64
CA GLY A 101 9.24 5.31 -0.20
C GLY A 101 9.57 3.96 0.46
N LEU A 102 9.96 3.95 1.74
CA LEU A 102 10.44 2.76 2.46
C LEU A 102 9.26 1.99 3.08
N GLU A 103 9.18 0.69 2.78
CA GLU A 103 8.14 -0.25 3.23
C GLU A 103 8.54 -1.11 4.42
N GLU A 104 9.67 -0.82 5.07
CA GLU A 104 10.04 -1.53 6.30
C GLU A 104 9.39 -0.91 7.54
N PRO A 105 9.00 -1.75 8.53
CA PRO A 105 8.69 -1.30 9.88
C PRO A 105 9.97 -0.86 10.60
N ASP A 106 9.79 -0.31 11.80
CA ASP A 106 10.88 0.03 12.72
C ASP A 106 11.96 0.90 12.05
N ALA A 107 11.55 2.05 11.53
CA ALA A 107 12.45 3.00 10.92
C ALA A 107 12.07 4.44 11.29
N HIS A 108 13.06 5.32 11.30
CA HIS A 108 12.86 6.76 11.49
C HIS A 108 13.53 7.53 10.37
N ALA A 109 12.87 8.56 9.86
CA ALA A 109 13.45 9.50 8.92
C ALA A 109 13.58 10.86 9.61
N VAL A 110 14.79 11.43 9.54
CA VAL A 110 15.11 12.75 10.08
C VAL A 110 15.61 13.64 8.95
N LEU A 111 14.88 14.72 8.70
CA LEU A 111 15.23 15.75 7.74
C LEU A 111 15.75 16.96 8.51
N VAL A 112 17.02 17.31 8.32
CA VAL A 112 17.67 18.42 9.04
C VAL A 112 17.98 19.54 8.05
N LYS A 113 17.59 20.76 8.41
CA LYS A 113 17.97 21.99 7.70
C LYS A 113 18.76 22.87 8.67
N SER A 114 20.03 23.09 8.40
CA SER A 114 20.90 23.94 9.23
C SER A 114 21.88 24.71 8.37
N GLN A 115 21.98 26.02 8.59
CA GLN A 115 22.85 26.93 7.85
C GLN A 115 22.68 26.79 6.32
N GLY A 116 21.43 26.62 5.89
CA GLY A 116 21.08 26.39 4.47
C GLY A 116 21.42 25.00 3.91
N LYS A 117 22.14 24.15 4.67
CA LYS A 117 22.39 22.75 4.29
C LYS A 117 21.18 21.89 4.68
N CYS A 118 20.71 21.08 3.74
CA CYS A 118 19.62 20.13 3.94
C CYS A 118 20.17 18.71 3.89
N SER A 119 19.76 17.87 4.86
CA SER A 119 20.19 16.48 4.96
C SER A 119 19.01 15.57 5.27
N PHE A 120 18.89 14.46 4.58
CA PHE A 120 17.93 13.38 4.80
C PHE A 120 18.63 12.15 5.38
N ILE A 121 18.26 11.77 6.59
CA ILE A 121 18.88 10.68 7.34
C ILE A 121 17.85 9.59 7.65
N LEU A 122 18.24 8.33 7.48
CA LEU A 122 17.43 7.17 7.85
C LEU A 122 18.02 6.41 9.05
N PHE A 123 17.16 6.04 9.98
CA PHE A 123 17.44 5.05 11.02
C PHE A 123 16.75 3.75 10.64
N VAL A 124 17.53 2.67 10.50
CA VAL A 124 17.06 1.39 9.96
C VAL A 124 17.52 0.23 10.83
N ARG A 125 16.82 -0.90 10.73
CA ARG A 125 17.23 -2.12 11.42
C ARG A 125 18.60 -2.60 10.92
N PRO A 126 19.43 -3.18 11.80
CA PRO A 126 20.62 -3.90 11.35
C PRO A 126 20.21 -5.08 10.48
N ARG A 127 21.05 -5.41 9.49
CA ARG A 127 20.92 -6.68 8.79
C ARG A 127 21.13 -7.82 9.77
N ASP A 128 20.33 -8.86 9.63
CA ASP A 128 20.39 -10.05 10.46
C ASP A 128 20.08 -11.27 9.59
N PRO A 129 21.09 -12.07 9.20
CA PRO A 129 20.89 -13.23 8.33
C PRO A 129 19.86 -14.23 8.85
N HIS A 130 19.73 -14.36 10.18
CA HIS A 130 18.73 -15.25 10.74
C HIS A 130 17.33 -14.71 10.49
N SER A 131 17.03 -13.49 10.93
CA SER A 131 15.72 -12.87 10.67
C SER A 131 15.41 -12.75 9.17
N GLU A 132 16.39 -12.41 8.33
CA GLU A 132 16.19 -12.25 6.89
C GLU A 132 15.81 -13.55 6.18
N GLN A 133 16.18 -14.70 6.73
CA GLN A 133 15.72 -16.00 6.25
C GLN A 133 14.22 -16.21 6.49
N TRP A 134 13.65 -15.62 7.53
CA TRP A 134 12.24 -15.79 7.92
C TRP A 134 11.35 -14.65 7.42
N ASP A 135 11.78 -13.41 7.60
CA ASP A 135 10.99 -12.20 7.40
C ASP A 135 11.28 -11.51 6.06
N GLY A 136 12.31 -11.96 5.34
CA GLY A 136 12.80 -11.35 4.12
C GLY A 136 13.92 -10.32 4.35
N ALA A 137 14.51 -9.87 3.24
CA ALA A 137 15.69 -9.01 3.26
C ALA A 137 15.44 -7.65 3.93
N ARG A 138 16.41 -7.18 4.71
CA ARG A 138 16.45 -5.82 5.26
C ARG A 138 17.35 -4.93 4.42
N ILE A 139 16.97 -3.67 4.24
CA ILE A 139 17.71 -2.72 3.41
C ILE A 139 19.14 -2.53 3.93
N GLY A 140 19.30 -2.45 5.25
CA GLY A 140 20.57 -2.10 5.89
C GLY A 140 21.03 -0.67 5.58
N LEU A 141 22.21 -0.31 6.07
CA LEU A 141 22.79 1.03 5.90
C LEU A 141 23.12 1.35 4.44
N ASP A 142 23.67 0.38 3.71
CA ASP A 142 24.06 0.57 2.31
C ASP A 142 22.82 0.79 1.45
N GLY A 143 21.78 -0.02 1.64
CA GLY A 143 20.49 0.15 0.94
C GLY A 143 19.84 1.50 1.23
N ALA A 144 19.91 2.00 2.46
CA ALA A 144 19.40 3.32 2.81
C ALA A 144 20.07 4.45 1.98
N LYS A 145 21.37 4.36 1.72
CA LYS A 145 22.11 5.36 0.94
C LYS A 145 21.95 5.15 -0.56
N GLU A 146 22.21 3.93 -1.03
CA GLU A 146 22.28 3.61 -2.46
C GLU A 146 20.91 3.59 -3.13
N ARG A 147 19.89 3.03 -2.47
CA ARG A 147 18.55 2.88 -3.03
C ARG A 147 17.66 4.07 -2.66
N TYR A 148 17.61 4.43 -1.38
CA TYR A 148 16.70 5.46 -0.87
C TYR A 148 17.26 6.89 -0.91
N LEU A 149 18.50 7.05 -1.37
CA LEU A 149 19.18 8.33 -1.52
C LEU A 149 19.20 9.13 -0.20
N ALA A 150 19.44 8.44 0.91
CA ALA A 150 19.73 9.06 2.19
C ALA A 150 21.16 9.62 2.18
N ASP A 151 21.33 10.84 2.70
CA ASP A 151 22.64 11.47 2.84
C ASP A 151 23.48 10.76 3.92
N ASP A 152 22.82 10.24 4.96
CA ASP A 152 23.43 9.37 5.95
C ASP A 152 22.42 8.35 6.50
N ALA A 153 22.91 7.30 7.15
CA ALA A 153 22.06 6.31 7.78
C ALA A 153 22.68 5.78 9.08
N PHE A 154 21.82 5.47 10.06
CA PHE A 154 22.21 4.90 11.35
C PHE A 154 21.43 3.62 11.62
N GLN A 155 22.02 2.72 12.41
CA GLN A 155 21.27 1.59 12.95
C GLN A 155 20.38 2.05 14.11
N LEU A 156 19.24 1.41 14.30
CA LEU A 156 18.36 1.66 15.45
C LEU A 156 19.05 1.44 16.81
N THR A 157 20.06 0.57 16.87
CA THR A 157 20.90 0.37 18.06
C THR A 157 21.62 1.66 18.49
N ASN A 158 21.82 2.59 17.56
CA ASN A 158 22.46 3.89 17.79
C ASN A 158 21.44 5.05 17.76
N LEU A 159 20.14 4.77 17.93
CA LEU A 159 19.07 5.76 17.80
C LEU A 159 19.30 6.98 18.71
N SER A 160 19.52 6.79 20.01
CA SER A 160 19.71 7.90 20.96
C SER A 160 20.94 8.73 20.61
N GLN A 161 22.09 8.09 20.34
CA GLN A 161 23.31 8.81 19.95
C GLN A 161 23.11 9.60 18.64
N GLY A 162 22.44 9.01 17.66
CA GLY A 162 22.14 9.66 16.39
C GLY A 162 21.18 10.85 16.56
N MET A 163 20.10 10.70 17.33
CA MET A 163 19.18 11.80 17.64
C MET A 163 19.89 12.94 18.35
N HIS A 164 20.76 12.65 19.33
CA HIS A 164 21.59 13.68 19.96
C HIS A 164 22.47 14.41 18.94
N LYS A 165 23.17 13.68 18.08
CA LYS A 165 24.03 14.26 17.04
C LYS A 165 23.25 15.18 16.10
N LEU A 166 22.05 14.78 15.69
CA LEU A 166 21.25 15.50 14.70
C LEU A 166 20.46 16.68 15.28
N LEU A 167 19.98 16.57 16.51
CA LEU A 167 19.01 17.52 17.09
C LEU A 167 19.64 18.54 18.06
N SER A 168 20.89 18.33 18.52
CA SER A 168 21.52 19.25 19.48
C SER A 168 21.65 20.67 18.93
N GLY A 169 21.96 20.82 17.65
CA GLY A 169 22.19 22.12 17.00
C GLY A 169 20.98 22.79 16.37
N VAL A 170 19.77 22.19 16.47
CA VAL A 170 18.56 22.77 15.89
C VAL A 170 17.70 23.46 16.95
N ASP A 171 16.97 24.49 16.53
CA ASP A 171 16.10 25.28 17.41
C ASP A 171 14.69 24.71 17.48
N LYS A 172 14.21 24.10 16.38
CA LYS A 172 12.86 23.55 16.24
C LYS A 172 12.88 22.14 15.68
N VAL A 173 12.06 21.26 16.25
CA VAL A 173 11.89 19.88 15.78
C VAL A 173 10.42 19.65 15.48
N PHE A 174 10.07 19.54 14.20
CA PHE A 174 8.74 19.16 13.75
C PHE A 174 8.59 17.64 13.82
N VAL A 175 7.60 17.14 14.55
CA VAL A 175 7.38 15.70 14.69
C VAL A 175 6.01 15.35 14.13
N LEU A 176 5.98 14.32 13.29
CA LEU A 176 4.76 13.80 12.69
C LEU A 176 4.11 12.78 13.61
N LYS A 177 2.77 12.78 13.61
CA LYS A 177 2.00 11.86 14.44
C LYS A 177 2.19 10.41 13.97
N PRO A 178 2.31 9.45 14.90
CA PRO A 178 2.32 8.03 14.58
C PRO A 178 0.90 7.52 14.35
N ASP A 179 0.72 6.52 13.48
CA ASP A 179 -0.61 5.96 13.16
C ASP A 179 -1.31 5.36 14.39
N GLY A 180 -0.55 4.78 15.32
CA GLY A 180 -1.09 4.19 16.55
C GLY A 180 -1.42 5.20 17.66
N GLY A 181 -1.24 6.50 17.39
CA GLY A 181 -1.45 7.59 18.37
C GLY A 181 -0.43 7.60 19.53
N ARG A 182 0.54 6.69 19.53
CA ARG A 182 1.62 6.58 20.52
C ARG A 182 2.95 6.40 19.80
N TYR A 183 3.98 7.06 20.31
CA TYR A 183 5.34 6.85 19.88
C TYR A 183 5.94 5.63 20.57
N SER A 184 6.86 4.94 19.90
CA SER A 184 7.57 3.82 20.50
C SER A 184 8.37 4.28 21.74
N PRO A 185 8.51 3.44 22.78
CA PRO A 185 9.32 3.79 23.96
C PRO A 185 10.77 4.16 23.61
N SER A 186 11.36 3.48 22.63
CA SER A 186 12.72 3.76 22.16
C SER A 186 12.84 5.15 21.53
N PHE A 187 11.85 5.57 20.74
CA PHE A 187 11.81 6.92 20.18
C PHE A 187 11.68 7.99 21.28
N VAL A 188 10.78 7.76 22.24
CA VAL A 188 10.54 8.69 23.35
C VAL A 188 11.83 8.87 24.17
N ASP A 189 12.51 7.78 24.54
CA ASP A 189 13.75 7.83 25.30
C ASP A 189 14.89 8.51 24.51
N ALA A 190 15.04 8.18 23.22
CA ALA A 190 16.06 8.73 22.35
C ALA A 190 15.92 10.24 22.09
N THR A 191 14.74 10.82 22.34
CA THR A 191 14.43 12.22 22.04
C THR A 191 14.04 13.08 23.24
N LYS A 192 14.00 12.50 24.45
CA LYS A 192 13.50 13.15 25.68
C LYS A 192 14.11 14.52 25.96
N ASP A 193 15.41 14.68 25.69
CA ASP A 193 16.14 15.93 25.95
C ASP A 193 15.78 17.05 24.96
N PHE A 194 15.01 16.74 23.91
CA PHE A 194 14.62 17.68 22.86
C PHE A 194 13.11 17.98 22.85
N HIS A 195 12.31 17.39 23.75
CA HIS A 195 10.85 17.52 23.74
C HIS A 195 10.38 18.98 23.89
N SER A 196 11.15 19.84 24.56
CA SER A 196 10.86 21.28 24.66
C SER A 196 10.93 22.02 23.32
N LYS A 197 11.58 21.43 22.30
CA LYS A 197 11.71 21.97 20.94
C LYS A 197 10.66 21.40 19.98
N PHE A 198 9.76 20.53 20.44
CA PHE A 198 8.85 19.78 19.56
C PHE A 198 7.66 20.63 19.13
N PHE A 199 7.34 20.55 17.84
CA PHE A 199 6.16 21.14 17.22
C PHE A 199 5.45 20.10 16.35
N ALA A 200 4.13 20.22 16.19
CA ALA A 200 3.40 19.39 15.25
C ALA A 200 3.87 19.68 13.81
N GLY A 201 4.25 18.63 13.07
CA GLY A 201 4.80 18.75 11.72
C GLY A 201 3.89 18.27 10.59
N ASP A 202 2.75 17.64 10.90
CA ASP A 202 1.92 16.95 9.90
C ASP A 202 1.52 17.87 8.74
N PHE A 203 1.11 19.11 9.04
CA PHE A 203 0.66 20.08 8.05
C PHE A 203 1.71 20.41 6.99
N LEU A 204 3.01 20.34 7.33
CA LEU A 204 4.11 20.61 6.39
C LEU A 204 4.16 19.57 5.27
N VAL A 205 3.80 18.33 5.58
CA VAL A 205 3.81 17.21 4.63
C VAL A 205 2.46 17.09 3.94
N GLU A 206 1.36 17.25 4.68
CA GLU A 206 0.00 17.13 4.16
C GLU A 206 -0.33 18.16 3.08
N GLN A 207 0.18 19.40 3.19
CA GLN A 207 0.03 20.41 2.15
C GLN A 207 0.72 20.01 0.84
N LEU A 208 1.88 19.34 0.92
CA LEU A 208 2.56 18.82 -0.27
C LEU A 208 1.75 17.68 -0.89
N ARG A 209 1.22 16.78 -0.07
CA ARG A 209 0.39 15.65 -0.51
C ARG A 209 -0.94 16.08 -1.14
N ALA A 210 -1.41 17.31 -0.87
CA ALA A 210 -2.64 17.82 -1.47
C ALA A 210 -2.54 17.91 -2.99
N VAL A 211 -1.38 18.35 -3.52
CA VAL A 211 -1.13 18.55 -4.96
C VAL A 211 -0.32 17.38 -5.53
N LYS A 212 -0.92 16.63 -6.44
CA LYS A 212 -0.34 15.38 -6.97
C LYS A 212 0.60 15.64 -8.13
N SER A 213 1.72 14.93 -8.15
CA SER A 213 2.59 14.81 -9.32
C SER A 213 1.91 14.03 -10.46
N LYS A 214 2.50 14.07 -11.66
CA LYS A 214 2.03 13.25 -12.79
C LYS A 214 2.05 11.76 -12.47
N ASN A 215 3.08 11.28 -11.78
CA ASN A 215 3.21 9.87 -11.43
C ASN A 215 2.18 9.48 -10.37
N GLU A 216 1.94 10.33 -9.37
CA GLU A 216 0.89 10.13 -8.37
C GLU A 216 -0.50 10.05 -9.03
N LEU A 217 -0.80 10.96 -9.97
CA LEU A 217 -2.04 10.91 -10.74
C LEU A 217 -2.18 9.60 -11.54
N ASN A 218 -1.08 9.07 -12.08
CA ASN A 218 -1.10 7.79 -12.76
C ASN A 218 -1.38 6.63 -11.80
N ARG A 219 -0.83 6.65 -10.58
CA ARG A 219 -1.16 5.67 -9.54
C ARG A 219 -2.63 5.75 -9.11
N MET A 220 -3.16 6.96 -8.95
CA MET A 220 -4.59 7.17 -8.64
C MET A 220 -5.51 6.67 -9.77
N ARG A 221 -5.17 6.93 -11.03
CA ARG A 221 -5.91 6.38 -12.19
C ARG A 221 -5.89 4.87 -12.18
N PHE A 222 -4.72 4.27 -11.94
CA PHE A 222 -4.60 2.81 -11.87
C PHE A 222 -5.46 2.22 -10.73
N ALA A 223 -5.47 2.83 -9.55
CA ALA A 223 -6.37 2.42 -8.46
C ALA A 223 -7.86 2.57 -8.84
N ALA A 224 -8.22 3.63 -9.55
CA ALA A 224 -9.59 3.86 -10.02
C ALA A 224 -10.01 2.84 -11.08
N ASP A 225 -9.13 2.48 -12.02
CA ASP A 225 -9.39 1.47 -13.06
C ASP A 225 -9.62 0.09 -12.43
N ILE A 226 -8.78 -0.31 -11.48
CA ILE A 226 -8.95 -1.55 -10.72
C ILE A 226 -10.25 -1.53 -9.92
N GLY A 227 -10.52 -0.43 -9.20
CA GLY A 227 -11.75 -0.27 -8.43
C GLY A 227 -13.00 -0.37 -9.31
N ALA A 228 -13.02 0.33 -10.44
CA ALA A 228 -14.11 0.28 -11.41
C ALA A 228 -14.34 -1.14 -11.95
N GLN A 229 -13.27 -1.87 -12.26
CA GLN A 229 -13.37 -3.28 -12.65
C GLN A 229 -13.97 -4.15 -11.53
N GLY A 230 -13.60 -3.89 -10.27
CA GLY A 230 -14.19 -4.53 -9.10
C GLY A 230 -15.70 -4.30 -9.00
N PHE A 231 -16.17 -3.07 -9.23
CA PHE A 231 -17.60 -2.75 -9.28
C PHE A 231 -18.33 -3.45 -10.44
N ILE A 232 -17.72 -3.49 -11.64
CA ILE A 232 -18.28 -4.22 -12.79
C ILE A 232 -18.45 -5.71 -12.45
N ASP A 233 -17.46 -6.31 -11.79
CA ASP A 233 -17.52 -7.71 -11.39
C ASP A 233 -18.58 -7.97 -10.31
N MET A 234 -18.73 -7.06 -9.33
CA MET A 234 -19.82 -7.13 -8.36
C MET A 234 -21.20 -7.07 -9.04
N MET A 235 -21.43 -6.10 -9.93
CA MET A 235 -22.70 -5.95 -10.63
C MET A 235 -23.04 -7.21 -11.45
N LYS A 236 -22.06 -7.80 -12.15
CA LYS A 236 -22.24 -9.05 -12.91
C LYS A 236 -22.57 -10.26 -12.04
N ASN A 237 -22.14 -10.27 -10.78
CA ASN A 237 -22.32 -11.39 -9.86
C ASN A 237 -23.48 -11.19 -8.88
N THR A 238 -24.09 -10.00 -8.85
CA THR A 238 -25.22 -9.67 -7.98
C THR A 238 -26.42 -10.55 -8.33
N ARG A 239 -27.06 -11.11 -7.30
CA ARG A 239 -28.25 -11.96 -7.44
C ARG A 239 -29.01 -12.05 -6.11
N PRO A 240 -30.36 -12.17 -6.14
CA PRO A 240 -31.14 -12.45 -4.94
C PRO A 240 -30.66 -13.71 -4.21
N GLY A 241 -30.68 -13.67 -2.88
CA GLY A 241 -30.26 -14.77 -2.00
C GLY A 241 -28.75 -14.85 -1.73
N MET A 242 -27.93 -14.03 -2.40
CA MET A 242 -26.52 -13.82 -2.03
C MET A 242 -26.43 -12.97 -0.77
N SER A 243 -25.41 -13.14 0.07
CA SER A 243 -25.18 -12.23 1.19
C SER A 243 -24.44 -10.96 0.77
N GLU A 244 -24.66 -9.87 1.50
CA GLU A 244 -23.87 -8.64 1.38
C GLU A 244 -22.37 -8.92 1.51
N LEU A 245 -21.99 -9.80 2.45
CA LEU A 245 -20.59 -10.25 2.62
C LEU A 245 -20.03 -10.90 1.36
N ALA A 246 -20.78 -11.83 0.76
CA ALA A 246 -20.33 -12.54 -0.44
C ALA A 246 -20.15 -11.58 -1.62
N LEU A 247 -20.99 -10.54 -1.71
CA LEU A 247 -20.85 -9.51 -2.74
C LEU A 247 -19.57 -8.68 -2.49
N GLY A 248 -19.32 -8.28 -1.23
CA GLY A 248 -18.07 -7.64 -0.84
C GLY A 248 -16.82 -8.46 -1.17
N SER A 249 -16.84 -9.78 -0.94
CA SER A 249 -15.73 -10.66 -1.31
C SER A 249 -15.50 -10.75 -2.82
N THR A 250 -16.53 -10.49 -3.65
CA THR A 250 -16.36 -10.40 -5.11
C THR A 250 -15.49 -9.21 -5.48
N PHE A 251 -15.68 -8.06 -4.82
CA PHE A 251 -14.81 -6.89 -5.00
C PHE A 251 -13.38 -7.18 -4.57
N GLU A 252 -13.19 -7.72 -3.36
CA GLU A 252 -11.87 -8.03 -2.79
C GLU A 252 -11.08 -8.98 -3.70
N GLY A 253 -11.71 -10.06 -4.17
CA GLY A 253 -11.10 -10.97 -5.12
C GLY A 253 -10.75 -10.30 -6.45
N SER A 254 -11.61 -9.37 -6.91
CA SER A 254 -11.39 -8.66 -8.18
C SER A 254 -10.26 -7.63 -8.12
N ILE A 255 -10.09 -6.91 -7.01
CA ILE A 255 -9.01 -5.93 -6.90
C ILE A 255 -7.65 -6.63 -6.70
N LYS A 256 -7.63 -7.74 -5.94
CA LYS A 256 -6.40 -8.52 -5.69
C LYS A 256 -5.84 -9.16 -6.95
N LYS A 257 -6.69 -9.74 -7.81
CA LYS A 257 -6.26 -10.32 -9.11
C LYS A 257 -5.66 -9.27 -10.07
N ASN A 258 -6.00 -8.00 -9.87
CA ASN A 258 -5.60 -6.87 -10.73
C ASN A 258 -4.47 -6.01 -10.13
N GLY A 259 -3.93 -6.38 -8.96
CA GLY A 259 -2.72 -5.76 -8.43
C GLY A 259 -2.91 -4.73 -7.30
N ALA A 260 -4.09 -4.67 -6.69
CA ALA A 260 -4.27 -3.99 -5.42
C ALA A 260 -4.08 -4.98 -4.27
N LEU A 261 -3.16 -4.70 -3.34
CA LEU A 261 -2.99 -5.55 -2.15
C LEU A 261 -4.16 -5.41 -1.18
N TRP A 262 -4.69 -4.19 -1.09
CA TRP A 262 -5.61 -3.79 -0.03
C TRP A 262 -6.90 -3.22 -0.59
N ASN A 263 -7.96 -3.34 0.20
CA ASN A 263 -9.03 -2.36 0.15
C ASN A 263 -8.49 -1.06 0.76
N ALA A 264 -8.84 0.08 0.19
CA ALA A 264 -8.47 1.38 0.77
C ALA A 264 -9.15 1.63 2.12
N PHE A 265 -10.32 1.02 2.32
CA PHE A 265 -11.11 1.04 3.53
C PHE A 265 -12.03 -0.18 3.59
N PRO A 266 -12.61 -0.51 4.76
CA PRO A 266 -13.55 -1.63 4.87
C PRO A 266 -14.76 -1.44 3.94
N ASN A 267 -15.06 -2.46 3.14
CA ASN A 267 -16.21 -2.43 2.24
C ASN A 267 -17.53 -2.15 3.00
N VAL A 268 -18.29 -1.19 2.51
CA VAL A 268 -19.69 -0.96 2.87
C VAL A 268 -20.55 -1.61 1.81
N VAL A 269 -21.35 -2.61 2.17
CA VAL A 269 -22.29 -3.29 1.26
C VAL A 269 -23.62 -3.40 1.97
N GLY A 270 -24.56 -2.51 1.65
CA GLY A 270 -25.87 -2.46 2.30
C GLY A 270 -26.99 -2.63 1.29
N SER A 271 -27.82 -3.66 1.44
CA SER A 271 -29.05 -3.84 0.65
C SER A 271 -30.30 -3.36 1.38
N GLY A 272 -31.30 -2.93 0.62
CA GLY A 272 -32.58 -2.47 1.17
C GLY A 272 -32.39 -1.33 2.18
N ALA A 273 -32.91 -1.49 3.39
CA ALA A 273 -32.78 -0.49 4.45
C ALA A 273 -31.32 -0.26 4.91
N ASN A 274 -30.44 -1.26 4.77
CA ASN A 274 -29.02 -1.13 5.17
C ASN A 274 -28.28 -0.10 4.30
N ALA A 275 -28.73 0.13 3.07
CA ALA A 275 -28.17 1.16 2.18
C ALA A 275 -28.29 2.59 2.77
N ALA A 276 -29.20 2.81 3.73
CA ALA A 276 -29.37 4.09 4.41
C ALA A 276 -28.41 4.29 5.60
N VAL A 277 -27.60 3.29 5.95
CA VAL A 277 -26.63 3.35 7.05
C VAL A 277 -25.24 3.66 6.47
N ILE A 278 -24.75 4.88 6.70
CA ILE A 278 -23.57 5.47 6.04
C ILE A 278 -22.31 4.58 6.14
N HIS A 279 -21.98 4.09 7.34
CA HIS A 279 -20.84 3.20 7.57
C HIS A 279 -21.31 1.77 7.90
N TYR A 280 -22.19 1.20 7.08
CA TYR A 280 -22.69 -0.16 7.29
C TYR A 280 -21.61 -1.22 7.03
N LEU A 281 -20.94 -1.65 8.09
CA LEU A 281 -19.85 -2.63 8.01
C LEU A 281 -20.27 -4.07 8.33
N ALA A 282 -21.48 -4.29 8.87
CA ALA A 282 -21.92 -5.61 9.31
C ALA A 282 -21.97 -6.62 8.16
N LYS A 283 -22.57 -6.24 7.02
CA LYS A 283 -22.67 -7.07 5.80
C LYS A 283 -23.25 -8.46 6.05
N ARG A 284 -24.25 -8.58 6.94
CA ARG A 284 -24.80 -9.87 7.39
C ARG A 284 -26.13 -10.23 6.75
N ASP A 285 -26.75 -9.32 6.00
CA ASP A 285 -28.05 -9.58 5.39
C ASP A 285 -27.92 -10.22 4.00
N LEU A 286 -29.05 -10.71 3.51
CA LEU A 286 -29.20 -11.25 2.17
C LEU A 286 -29.69 -10.14 1.23
N LEU A 287 -29.15 -10.13 0.02
CA LEU A 287 -29.66 -9.36 -1.10
C LEU A 287 -31.04 -9.91 -1.49
N ARG A 288 -32.09 -9.09 -1.46
CA ARG A 288 -33.46 -9.51 -1.81
C ARG A 288 -33.87 -8.99 -3.17
N GLU A 289 -34.71 -9.76 -3.86
CA GLU A 289 -35.29 -9.36 -5.14
C GLU A 289 -36.05 -8.03 -5.01
N ASN A 290 -35.90 -7.15 -6.00
CA ASN A 290 -36.49 -5.81 -6.06
C ASN A 290 -35.99 -4.81 -5.00
N GLU A 291 -34.92 -5.12 -4.28
CA GLU A 291 -34.21 -4.12 -3.46
C GLU A 291 -33.05 -3.48 -4.24
N LEU A 292 -32.60 -2.32 -3.76
CA LEU A 292 -31.32 -1.76 -4.17
C LEU A 292 -30.22 -2.25 -3.24
N VAL A 293 -29.01 -2.36 -3.78
CA VAL A 293 -27.78 -2.47 -3.00
C VAL A 293 -26.92 -1.24 -3.24
N LEU A 294 -26.45 -0.62 -2.15
CA LEU A 294 -25.42 0.41 -2.17
C LEU A 294 -24.11 -0.22 -1.74
N VAL A 295 -23.08 -0.02 -2.55
CA VAL A 295 -21.72 -0.41 -2.22
C VAL A 295 -20.82 0.80 -2.26
N ASP A 296 -20.09 1.01 -1.17
CA ASP A 296 -19.03 2.00 -1.05
C ASP A 296 -17.72 1.27 -0.73
N SER A 297 -16.80 1.32 -1.70
CA SER A 297 -15.60 0.50 -1.72
C SER A 297 -14.49 1.13 -2.55
N GLY A 298 -13.26 0.82 -2.17
CA GLY A 298 -12.06 1.33 -2.82
C GLY A 298 -10.90 0.37 -2.65
N CYS A 299 -9.88 0.50 -3.49
CA CYS A 299 -8.67 -0.30 -3.40
C CYS A 299 -7.43 0.58 -3.27
N GLU A 300 -6.40 0.06 -2.63
CA GLU A 300 -5.09 0.70 -2.54
C GLU A 300 -4.07 -0.04 -3.41
N VAL A 301 -3.35 0.73 -4.23
CA VAL A 301 -2.23 0.23 -5.04
C VAL A 301 -0.91 0.69 -4.45
N ALA A 302 0.18 0.02 -4.86
CA ALA A 302 1.53 0.32 -4.38
C ALA A 302 1.87 1.82 -4.41
N GLY A 303 2.56 2.28 -3.36
CA GLY A 303 2.77 3.69 -3.03
C GLY A 303 1.67 4.32 -2.15
N GLY A 304 0.64 3.56 -1.76
CA GLY A 304 -0.42 4.03 -0.86
C GLY A 304 -1.50 4.87 -1.54
N TYR A 305 -1.74 4.68 -2.85
CA TYR A 305 -2.73 5.45 -3.60
C TYR A 305 -4.05 4.69 -3.66
N ALA A 306 -5.12 5.36 -3.22
CA ALA A 306 -6.43 4.77 -3.09
C ALA A 306 -7.40 5.19 -4.22
N SER A 307 -8.35 4.31 -4.53
CA SER A 307 -9.64 4.67 -5.11
C SER A 307 -10.72 4.70 -4.02
N ASP A 308 -11.80 5.41 -4.30
CA ASP A 308 -12.97 5.53 -3.43
C ASP A 308 -14.19 5.73 -4.33
N ILE A 309 -15.06 4.73 -4.39
CA ILE A 309 -16.14 4.67 -5.37
C ILE A 309 -17.40 4.14 -4.66
N THR A 310 -18.49 4.91 -4.77
CA THR A 310 -19.81 4.45 -4.38
C THR A 310 -20.70 4.20 -5.60
N ARG A 311 -21.42 3.08 -5.64
CA ARG A 311 -22.47 2.81 -6.63
C ARG A 311 -23.68 2.16 -5.98
N THR A 312 -24.84 2.39 -6.59
CA THR A 312 -26.10 1.76 -6.20
C THR A 312 -26.75 1.13 -7.42
N TRP A 313 -27.22 -0.10 -7.29
CA TRP A 313 -27.88 -0.84 -8.38
C TRP A 313 -28.95 -1.79 -7.82
N PRO A 314 -29.92 -2.24 -8.65
CA PRO A 314 -30.90 -3.24 -8.22
C PRO A 314 -30.24 -4.62 -8.03
N VAL A 315 -30.71 -5.36 -7.03
CA VAL A 315 -30.32 -6.76 -6.76
C VAL A 315 -30.87 -7.70 -7.83
#